data_AF-A0A2D6E0S7-F1
#
_entry.id   AF-A0A2D6E0S7-F1
#
_cell.length_a   1.000
_cell.length_b   1.000
_cell.length_c   1.000
_cell.angle_alpha   90.00
_cell.angle_beta   90.00
_cell.angle_gamma   90.00
#
_symmetry.space_group_name_H-M   'P 1'
#
loop_
_entity.id
_entity.type
_entity.pdbx_description
1 polymer ?
#
loop_
_entity_poly.entity_id
_entity_poly.type
_entity_poly.pdbx_seq_one_letter_code
_entity_poly.pdbx_strand_id
1 'polypeptide(L)'
;MTVGELKQHLYELSEAGQINEDTEIRLAQQPRWAFEYATGFGIATSNHAEAAAPQVAEALYLEEGHQIGYLPEGVAQQLEW
;
A
#
# COMPACT_ATOMS: atom_id res chain seq x y z
N MET A 1 -7.84 -6.85 -2.70
CA MET A 1 -8.05 -6.30 -1.35
C MET A 1 -9.27 -5.38 -1.36
N THR A 2 -10.18 -5.50 -0.39
CA THR A 2 -11.31 -4.58 -0.17
C THR A 2 -10.93 -3.48 0.83
N VAL A 3 -11.74 -2.43 0.94
CA VAL A 3 -11.56 -1.39 1.98
C VAL A 3 -11.58 -1.98 3.39
N GLY A 4 -12.43 -2.99 3.63
CA GLY A 4 -12.52 -3.66 4.94
C GLY A 4 -11.24 -4.44 5.27
N GLU A 5 -10.72 -5.18 4.29
CA GLU A 5 -9.46 -5.92 4.43
C GLU A 5 -8.27 -4.98 4.66
N LEU A 6 -8.18 -3.88 3.92
CA LEU A 6 -7.12 -2.88 4.13
C LEU A 6 -7.20 -2.27 5.54
N LYS A 7 -8.40 -1.87 5.98
CA LYS A 7 -8.59 -1.32 7.34
C LYS A 7 -8.16 -2.29 8.41
N GLN A 8 -8.52 -3.56 8.27
CA GLN A 8 -8.16 -4.61 9.22
C GLN A 8 -6.63 -4.77 9.31
N HIS A 9 -5.94 -4.84 8.17
CA HIS A 9 -4.48 -4.93 8.15
C HIS A 9 -3.78 -3.72 8.77
N LEU A 10 -4.24 -2.50 8.45
CA LEU A 10 -3.68 -1.28 9.05
C LEU A 10 -3.90 -1.25 10.56
N TYR A 11 -5.06 -1.71 11.03
CA TYR A 11 -5.36 -1.80 12.45
C TYR A 11 -4.43 -2.79 13.16
N GLU A 12 -4.23 -3.98 12.59
CA GLU A 12 -3.31 -4.99 13.14
C GLU A 12 -1.86 -4.49 13.22
N LEU A 13 -1.37 -3.81 12.18
CA LEU A 13 -0.03 -3.22 12.18
C LEU A 13 0.11 -2.09 13.21
N SER A 14 -0.95 -1.31 13.42
CA SER A 14 -0.98 -0.24 14.42
C SER A 14 -0.98 -0.80 15.85
N GLU A 15 -1.81 -1.80 16.14
CA GLU A 15 -1.85 -2.48 17.45
C GLU A 15 -0.53 -3.20 17.76
N ALA A 16 0.14 -3.71 16.72
CA ALA A 16 1.48 -4.28 16.83
C ALA A 16 2.60 -3.24 17.01
N GLY A 17 2.27 -1.94 16.98
CA GLY A 17 3.22 -0.83 17.11
C GLY A 17 4.17 -0.67 15.92
N GLN A 18 3.82 -1.25 14.77
CA GLN A 18 4.65 -1.22 13.56
C GLN A 18 4.39 0.04 12.73
N ILE A 19 3.20 0.62 12.83
CA ILE A 19 2.81 1.88 12.19
C ILE A 19 2.01 2.74 13.18
N ASN A 20 1.83 4.01 12.86
CA ASN A 20 1.00 4.96 13.60
C ASN A 20 0.21 5.86 12.63
N GLU A 21 -0.56 6.81 13.16
CA GLU A 21 -1.42 7.71 12.37
C GLU A 21 -0.63 8.61 11.39
N ASP A 22 0.65 8.85 11.66
CA ASP A 22 1.53 9.69 10.84
C ASP A 22 2.41 8.88 9.87
N THR A 23 2.29 7.54 9.85
CA THR A 23 3.13 6.68 9.00
C THR A 23 2.79 6.92 7.53
N GLU A 24 3.80 7.28 6.74
CA GLU A 24 3.63 7.56 5.32
C GLU A 24 3.24 6.29 4.55
N ILE A 25 2.30 6.40 3.60
CA ILE A 25 1.90 5.28 2.72
C ILE A 25 2.47 5.53 1.32
N ARG A 26 3.20 4.55 0.80
CA ARG A 26 3.79 4.56 -0.55
C ARG A 26 3.27 3.37 -1.37
N LEU A 27 3.13 3.58 -2.67
CA LEU A 27 2.73 2.54 -3.62
C LEU A 27 3.95 2.08 -4.43
N ALA A 28 4.24 0.79 -4.41
CA ALA A 28 5.30 0.19 -5.25
C ALA A 28 4.67 -0.40 -6.52
N GLN A 29 5.07 0.09 -7.70
CA GLN A 29 4.53 -0.36 -9.01
C GLN A 29 5.63 -0.59 -10.04
N GLN A 30 5.50 -1.63 -10.88
CA GLN A 30 6.24 -1.84 -12.13
C GLN A 30 5.50 -2.78 -13.11
N PRO A 31 5.33 -2.43 -14.41
CA PRO A 31 5.39 -1.13 -15.10
C PRO A 31 4.02 -0.43 -15.26
N ARG A 32 4.03 0.88 -15.53
CA ARG A 32 2.84 1.72 -15.73
C ARG A 32 2.23 1.54 -17.12
N TRP A 33 1.14 0.79 -17.18
CA TRP A 33 0.25 0.75 -18.35
C TRP A 33 -1.15 1.23 -17.94
N ALA A 34 -1.98 1.63 -18.91
CA ALA A 34 -3.37 2.07 -18.69
C ALA A 34 -4.29 0.89 -18.34
N PHE A 35 -3.90 0.14 -17.32
CA PHE A 35 -4.58 -1.02 -16.81
C PHE A 35 -5.01 -0.79 -15.38
N GLU A 36 -6.08 -1.47 -15.00
CA GLU A 36 -6.49 -1.58 -13.62
C GLU A 36 -5.74 -2.74 -12.98
N TYR A 37 -5.17 -2.48 -11.80
CA TYR A 37 -4.46 -3.47 -11.00
C TYR A 37 -5.15 -3.61 -9.66
N ALA A 38 -5.22 -4.84 -9.16
CA ALA A 38 -5.47 -5.05 -7.74
C ALA A 38 -4.32 -4.42 -6.96
N THR A 39 -4.58 -3.91 -5.76
CA THR A 39 -3.51 -3.84 -4.76
C THR A 39 -3.23 -5.26 -4.26
N GLY A 40 -1.95 -5.62 -4.20
CA GLY A 40 -1.48 -6.93 -3.75
C GLY A 40 -1.65 -7.13 -2.25
N PHE A 41 -1.41 -8.36 -1.77
CA PHE A 41 -1.40 -8.68 -0.34
C PHE A 41 -0.07 -8.33 0.34
N GLY A 42 0.96 -7.94 -0.43
CA GLY A 42 2.23 -7.50 0.12
C GLY A 42 2.10 -6.14 0.78
N ILE A 43 2.12 -6.14 2.11
CA ILE A 43 2.32 -4.95 2.92
C ILE A 43 3.70 -5.08 3.55
N ALA A 44 4.58 -4.12 3.26
CA ALA A 44 5.92 -4.07 3.82
C ALA A 44 6.13 -2.78 4.61
N THR A 45 6.70 -2.89 5.81
CA THR A 45 7.15 -1.74 6.58
C THR A 45 8.64 -1.52 6.35
N SER A 46 9.03 -0.25 6.19
CA SER A 46 10.44 0.13 6.13
C SER A 46 10.92 0.55 7.52
N ASN A 47 11.90 -0.19 8.04
CA ASN A 47 12.57 0.11 9.29
C ASN A 47 14.07 0.32 9.03
N HIS A 48 14.70 1.24 9.75
CA HIS A 48 16.17 1.37 9.70
C HIS A 48 16.81 0.16 10.39
N ALA A 49 17.71 -0.54 9.69
CA ALA A 49 18.17 -1.89 10.05
C ALA A 49 19.02 -1.99 11.34
N GLU A 50 19.35 -0.87 11.99
CA GLU A 50 20.35 -0.83 13.07
C GLU A 50 19.79 -0.64 14.49
N ALA A 51 18.47 -0.72 14.71
CA ALA A 51 17.90 -0.45 16.03
C ALA A 51 17.40 -1.70 16.77
N ALA A 52 17.81 -1.81 18.03
CA ALA A 52 17.47 -2.91 18.94
C ALA A 52 16.05 -2.81 19.56
N ALA A 53 15.20 -1.88 19.11
CA ALA A 53 13.85 -1.66 19.63
C ALA A 53 12.82 -1.66 18.50
N PRO A 54 11.56 -2.07 18.75
CA PRO A 54 10.47 -1.91 17.79
C PRO A 54 10.30 -0.42 17.49
N GLN A 55 10.65 0.00 16.26
CA GLN A 55 10.39 1.34 15.78
C GLN A 55 9.12 1.33 14.94
N VAL A 56 8.39 2.44 15.01
CA VAL A 56 7.36 2.77 14.02
C VAL A 56 8.05 2.87 12.65
N ALA A 57 7.44 2.26 11.64
CA ALA A 57 7.93 2.31 10.27
C ALA A 57 7.98 3.75 9.76
N GLU A 58 9.01 4.08 8.99
CA GLU A 58 9.07 5.37 8.29
C GLU A 58 7.99 5.45 7.21
N ALA A 59 7.84 4.36 6.46
CA ALA A 59 6.80 4.21 5.45
C ALA A 59 6.29 2.77 5.36
N LEU A 60 4.99 2.68 5.05
CA LEU A 60 4.27 1.48 4.66
C LEU A 60 4.22 1.40 3.13
N TYR A 61 4.63 0.28 2.56
CA TYR A 61 4.55 0.02 1.12
C TYR A 61 3.39 -0.92 0.82
N LEU A 62 2.54 -0.50 -0.11
CA LEU A 62 1.54 -1.35 -0.74
C LEU A 62 2.09 -1.88 -2.06
N GLU A 63 2.08 -3.20 -2.22
CA GLU A 63 2.48 -3.85 -3.47
C GLU A 63 1.40 -3.71 -4.55
N GLU A 64 1.82 -3.56 -5.80
CA GLU A 64 0.99 -3.82 -6.96
C GLU A 64 0.58 -5.31 -6.99
N GLY A 65 -0.72 -5.56 -7.17
CA GLY A 65 -1.26 -6.90 -7.33
C GLY A 65 -1.24 -7.34 -8.79
N HIS A 66 -2.20 -8.17 -9.19
CA HIS A 66 -2.34 -8.60 -10.57
C HIS A 66 -3.18 -7.61 -11.39
N GLN A 67 -2.93 -7.55 -12.70
CA GLN A 67 -3.78 -6.84 -13.64
C GLN A 67 -5.19 -7.43 -13.64
N ILE A 68 -6.20 -6.57 -13.46
CA ILE A 68 -7.63 -6.93 -13.48
C ILE A 68 -8.23 -6.60 -14.85
N GLY A 69 -7.79 -5.52 -15.51
CA GLY A 69 -8.36 -5.12 -16.79
C GLY A 69 -7.77 -3.83 -17.35
N TYR A 70 -8.53 -3.19 -18.25
CA TYR A 70 -8.24 -1.82 -18.70
C TYR A 70 -8.74 -0.83 -17.67
N LEU A 71 -8.03 0.28 -17.51
CA LEU A 71 -8.49 1.37 -16.66
C LEU A 71 -9.81 1.92 -17.21
N PRO A 72 -10.90 1.96 -16.42
CA PRO A 72 -12.16 2.52 -16.88
C PRO A 72 -12.02 3.99 -17.31
N GLU A 73 -12.62 4.36 -18.43
CA GLU A 73 -12.46 5.69 -19.04
C GLU A 73 -12.78 6.84 -18.07
N GLY A 74 -13.86 6.73 -17.29
CA GLY A 74 -14.23 7.75 -16.31
C GLY A 74 -13.19 7.93 -15.19
N VAL A 75 -12.46 6.87 -14.85
CA VAL A 75 -11.38 6.91 -13.86
C VAL A 75 -10.11 7.49 -14.47
N ALA A 76 -9.78 7.09 -15.71
CA ALA A 76 -8.65 7.67 -16.45
C ALA A 76 -8.78 9.20 -16.59
N GLN A 77 -9.98 9.69 -16.92
CA GLN A 77 -10.25 11.12 -16.99
C GLN A 77 -10.06 11.83 -15.64
N GLN A 78 -10.45 11.21 -14.52
CA GLN A 78 -10.25 11.78 -13.18
C GLN A 78 -8.79 11.79 -12.74
N LEU A 79 -7.99 10.85 -13.25
CA LEU A 79 -6.54 10.75 -13.00
C LEU A 79 -5.71 11.56 -14.01
N GLU A 80 -6.35 12.20 -14.99
CA GLU A 80 -5.71 12.91 -16.10
C GLU A 80 -4.76 12.03 -16.94
N TRP A 81 -5.16 10.77 -17.19
CA TRP A 81 -4.41 9.78 -17.98
C TRP A 81 -5.00 9.55 -19.37
#